data_AF-A0A6I9PLN8-F1
#
_entry.id   AF-A0A6I9PLN8-F1
#
_cell.length_a   1.000
_cell.length_b   1.000
_cell.length_c   1.000
_cell.angle_alpha   90.00
_cell.angle_beta   90.00
_cell.angle_gamma   90.00
#
_symmetry.space_group_name_H-M   'P 1'
#
loop_
_entity.id
_entity.type
_entity.pdbx_description
1 polymer ?
#
loop_
_entity_poly.entity_id
_entity_poly.type
_entity_poly.pdbx_seq_one_letter_code
_entity_poly.pdbx_strand_id
1 'polypeptide(L)'
;MEEQAEWDGLNKLLQHHGFKPVYFADPVENRNISDLILLDKKSAGEMRMTMRTMLTDSDRRQALIHELIKSNNELKEEVQEHMRGAAQQSQRATELEGLLDVVRTRVQDLEDRCLSKAVQQHSHTQQQQQQQQQKLCQVLEQKLSKQREEATDLQRKLYFTVKEEERRSARQIQTFQHICNKVSQQNSPADQQVLDVIDFYETKMSQLMDELRSGKGQGSQVAHQTGIKKTSSNVTPSFKTILKAYHEQQKGSQREIEELKKEVERLKREVDTRPTLKEVKFYKHKLRRLEGSIKHNNQSSPKEDIPSDISENINDQGNLSAYYHHLLHNIKSLVSDPNAPLRLHRTKPSSVEFHTILPTLEGWAQQLHLLKDLQRGLNKLSVRLMPWQPSDGGHAASEVVKMEDMMLLVDTMLENTTTDDEKVLRSPTRFTLGSMLSHFQKLFDVGSLSGVYPRMNEVYSRLGEATNTMRNLRDVLQLDSRVPPAEVVNRVASLVSSAEHTAGLHDVLGDADIDSIIVKVKQHEEFFPAFHDLILDILHTLGVRHLDDILPALRSLKHTD
;
A
#
# COMPACT_ATOMS: atom_id res chain seq x y z
N MET A 1 28.46 87.32 15.32
CA MET A 1 29.26 86.50 14.38
C MET A 1 28.84 85.04 14.41
N GLU A 2 28.71 84.41 15.60
CA GLU A 2 28.31 83.00 15.72
C GLU A 2 26.91 82.70 15.13
N GLU A 3 25.90 83.52 15.41
CA GLU A 3 24.53 83.31 14.89
C GLU A 3 24.42 83.41 13.36
N GLN A 4 25.17 84.33 12.73
CA GLN A 4 25.19 84.46 11.27
C GLN A 4 25.69 83.17 10.62
N ALA A 5 26.79 82.59 11.14
CA ALA A 5 27.36 81.37 10.60
C ALA A 5 26.41 80.18 10.70
N GLU A 6 25.62 80.09 11.77
CA GLU A 6 24.66 78.99 11.93
C GLU A 6 23.42 79.13 11.03
N TRP A 7 23.00 80.37 10.73
CA TRP A 7 21.98 80.66 9.72
C TRP A 7 22.49 80.45 8.30
N ASP A 8 23.76 80.77 8.01
CA ASP A 8 24.38 80.48 6.71
C ASP A 8 24.40 78.98 6.43
N GLY A 9 24.66 78.15 7.44
CA GLY A 9 24.57 76.68 7.33
C GLY A 9 23.15 76.19 7.02
N LEU A 10 22.13 76.77 7.66
CA LEU A 10 20.73 76.44 7.37
C LEU A 10 20.30 76.97 5.99
N ASN A 11 20.75 78.14 5.59
CA ASN A 11 20.45 78.75 4.30
C ASN A 11 20.97 77.92 3.13
N LYS A 12 22.16 77.32 3.27
CA LYS A 12 22.66 76.34 2.28
C LYS A 12 21.72 75.14 2.14
N LEU A 13 21.22 74.63 3.26
CA LEU A 13 20.26 73.52 3.25
C LEU A 13 18.92 73.95 2.63
N LEU A 14 18.38 75.11 3.03
CA LEU A 14 17.16 75.68 2.45
C LEU A 14 17.28 75.84 0.93
N GLN A 15 18.40 76.38 0.44
CA GLN A 15 18.66 76.54 -0.98
C GLN A 15 18.78 75.19 -1.71
N HIS A 16 19.37 74.16 -1.10
CA HIS A 16 19.42 72.81 -1.66
C HIS A 16 18.01 72.24 -1.87
N HIS A 17 17.06 72.59 -1.00
CA HIS A 17 15.64 72.24 -1.14
C HIS A 17 14.82 73.27 -1.95
N GLY A 18 15.45 74.28 -2.56
CA GLY A 18 14.79 75.27 -3.41
C GLY A 18 14.09 76.41 -2.65
N PHE A 19 14.32 76.55 -1.35
CA PHE A 19 13.78 77.65 -0.54
C PHE A 19 14.69 78.89 -0.56
N LYS A 20 14.09 80.07 -0.33
CA LYS A 20 14.83 81.33 -0.24
C LYS A 20 15.64 81.40 1.08
N PRO A 21 16.86 81.91 1.06
CA PRO A 21 17.66 82.13 2.27
C PRO A 21 17.06 83.21 3.18
N VAL A 22 17.27 83.04 4.48
CA VAL A 22 16.90 83.99 5.53
C VAL A 22 18.06 84.95 5.77
N TYR A 23 17.79 86.26 5.69
CA TYR A 23 18.80 87.30 5.90
C TYR A 23 18.47 88.09 7.17
N PHE A 24 19.52 88.54 7.86
CA PHE A 24 19.39 89.53 8.93
C PHE A 24 19.14 90.90 8.31
N ALA A 25 18.10 91.59 8.77
CA ALA A 25 17.75 92.91 8.29
C ALA A 25 18.70 93.98 8.86
N ASP A 26 19.15 94.91 8.00
CA ASP A 26 19.82 96.13 8.44
C ASP A 26 18.77 97.09 9.04
N PRO A 27 18.91 97.53 10.31
CA PRO A 27 18.00 98.48 10.95
C PRO A 27 17.94 99.86 10.27
N VAL A 28 18.93 100.21 9.44
CA VAL A 28 19.03 101.53 8.80
C VAL A 28 18.36 101.57 7.42
N GLU A 29 18.31 100.43 6.71
CA GLU A 29 17.76 100.34 5.36
C GLU A 29 16.26 99.97 5.31
N ASN A 30 15.73 99.33 6.36
CA ASN A 30 14.34 98.85 6.38
C ASN A 30 13.37 99.85 7.02
N ARG A 31 12.53 100.51 6.21
CA ARG A 31 11.53 101.50 6.68
C ARG A 31 10.21 100.89 7.14
N ASN A 32 9.92 99.63 6.78
CA ASN A 32 8.68 98.93 7.14
C ASN A 32 8.94 97.88 8.22
N ILE A 33 8.57 98.19 9.46
CA ILE A 33 8.72 97.30 10.62
C ILE A 33 7.79 96.08 10.53
N SER A 34 6.73 96.16 9.73
CA SER A 34 5.75 95.08 9.49
C SER A 34 6.32 93.87 8.74
N ASP A 35 7.43 94.04 8.01
CA ASP A 35 8.06 92.99 7.21
C ASP A 35 9.23 92.32 7.95
N LEU A 36 9.51 92.74 9.19
CA LEU A 36 10.61 92.29 10.02
C LEU A 36 10.11 91.42 11.17
N ILE A 37 10.76 90.28 11.37
CA ILE A 37 10.47 89.38 12.50
C ILE A 37 11.59 89.54 13.52
N LEU A 38 11.27 90.14 14.68
CA LEU A 38 12.18 90.20 15.81
C LEU A 38 12.09 88.87 16.58
N LEU A 39 13.19 88.13 16.64
CA LEU A 39 13.28 86.90 17.41
C LEU A 39 14.30 87.08 18.52
N ASP A 40 13.99 86.57 19.71
CA ASP A 40 15.00 86.40 20.73
C ASP A 40 15.92 85.22 20.36
N LYS A 41 17.10 85.18 20.97
CA LYS A 41 18.12 84.17 20.66
C LYS A 41 17.60 82.74 20.85
N LYS A 42 16.71 82.54 21.82
CA LYS A 42 16.11 81.23 22.12
C LYS A 42 15.13 80.80 21.04
N SER A 43 14.14 81.62 20.66
CA SER A 43 13.19 81.28 19.61
C SER A 43 13.87 81.15 18.24
N ALA A 44 14.90 81.95 17.94
CA ALA A 44 15.69 81.80 16.71
C ALA A 44 16.45 80.46 16.67
N GLY A 45 16.96 79.98 17.81
CA GLY A 45 17.59 78.65 17.93
C GLY A 45 16.59 77.52 17.71
N GLU A 46 15.41 77.59 18.36
CA GLU A 46 14.34 76.60 18.22
C GLU A 46 13.82 76.53 16.78
N MET A 47 13.56 77.68 16.14
CA MET A 47 13.06 77.72 14.77
C MET A 47 14.05 77.11 13.77
N ARG A 48 15.35 77.33 13.93
CA ARG A 48 16.38 76.68 13.12
C ARG A 48 16.42 75.17 13.33
N MET A 49 16.29 74.70 14.57
CA MET A 49 16.24 73.27 14.86
C MET A 49 15.03 72.62 14.21
N THR A 50 13.86 73.26 14.30
CA THR A 50 12.63 72.81 13.65
C THR A 50 12.79 72.76 12.13
N MET A 51 13.32 73.83 11.51
CA MET A 51 13.57 73.86 10.06
C MET A 51 14.54 72.76 9.62
N ARG A 52 15.66 72.55 10.33
CA ARG A 52 16.59 71.45 10.04
C ARG A 52 15.90 70.10 10.13
N THR A 53 15.14 69.87 11.20
CA THR A 53 14.40 68.62 11.40
C THR A 53 13.40 68.39 10.26
N MET A 54 12.63 69.41 9.88
CA MET A 54 11.67 69.31 8.79
C MET A 54 12.32 69.03 7.44
N LEU A 55 13.46 69.64 7.14
CA LEU A 55 14.21 69.39 5.89
C LEU A 55 14.75 67.96 5.85
N THR A 56 15.35 67.48 6.94
CA THR A 56 15.81 66.09 7.04
C THR A 56 14.66 65.07 6.96
N ASP A 57 13.49 65.39 7.54
CA ASP A 57 12.31 64.53 7.41
C ASP A 57 11.76 64.54 5.97
N SER A 58 11.86 65.68 5.27
CA SER A 58 11.49 65.78 3.86
C SER A 58 12.36 64.87 2.99
N ASP A 59 13.68 64.89 3.17
CA ASP A 59 14.61 63.99 2.46
C ASP A 59 14.29 62.52 2.74
N ARG A 60 14.05 62.18 4.02
CA ARG A 60 13.69 60.82 4.42
C ARG A 60 12.40 60.36 3.76
N ARG A 61 11.38 61.22 3.70
CA ARG A 61 10.11 60.92 3.02
C ARG A 61 10.30 60.77 1.51
N GLN A 62 11.11 61.62 0.88
CA GLN A 62 11.42 61.48 -0.54
C GLN A 62 12.13 60.16 -0.83
N ALA A 63 13.11 59.76 -0.02
CA ALA A 63 13.78 58.46 -0.16
C ALA A 63 12.79 57.29 -0.04
N LEU A 64 11.90 57.33 0.95
CA LEU A 64 10.84 56.30 1.10
C LEU A 64 9.92 56.23 -0.13
N ILE A 65 9.52 57.39 -0.67
CA ILE A 65 8.67 57.45 -1.87
C ILE A 65 9.40 56.82 -3.07
N HIS A 66 10.69 57.11 -3.25
CA HIS A 66 11.48 56.51 -4.33
C HIS A 66 11.58 54.99 -4.20
N GLU A 67 11.87 54.48 -3.00
CA GLU A 67 11.91 53.03 -2.73
C GLU A 67 10.54 52.37 -2.95
N LEU A 68 9.45 53.03 -2.54
CA LEU A 68 8.09 52.54 -2.79
C LEU A 68 7.77 52.49 -4.28
N ILE A 69 8.16 53.51 -5.06
CA ILE A 69 7.96 53.52 -6.52
C ILE A 69 8.76 52.38 -7.16
N LYS A 70 10.02 52.19 -6.75
CA LYS A 70 10.87 51.11 -7.25
C LYS A 70 10.26 49.74 -6.95
N SER A 71 9.89 49.49 -5.69
CA SER A 71 9.25 48.25 -5.27
C SER A 71 7.91 48.02 -5.98
N ASN A 72 7.11 49.06 -6.21
CA ASN A 72 5.85 48.93 -6.95
C ASN A 72 6.07 48.54 -8.42
N ASN A 73 7.12 49.09 -9.06
CA ASN A 73 7.48 48.72 -10.43
C ASN A 73 7.97 47.27 -10.52
N GLU A 74 8.81 46.83 -9.58
CA GLU A 74 9.27 45.44 -9.48
C GLU A 74 8.08 44.48 -9.31
N LEU A 75 7.17 44.78 -8.37
CA LEU A 75 5.96 44.00 -8.16
C LEU A 75 5.07 43.96 -9.41
N LYS A 76 4.99 45.06 -10.17
CA LYS A 76 4.22 45.12 -11.41
C LYS A 76 4.82 44.22 -12.49
N GLU A 77 6.14 44.14 -12.59
CA GLU A 77 6.84 43.24 -13.50
C GLU A 77 6.63 41.77 -13.11
N GLU A 78 6.76 41.43 -11.82
CA GLU A 78 6.48 40.08 -11.31
C GLU A 78 5.04 39.63 -11.60
N VAL A 79 4.06 40.52 -11.38
CA VAL A 79 2.66 40.23 -11.71
C VAL A 79 2.48 39.98 -13.20
N GLN A 80 3.15 40.77 -14.07
CA GLN A 80 3.08 40.54 -15.51
C GLN A 80 3.73 39.20 -15.92
N GLU A 81 4.84 38.82 -15.32
CA GLU A 81 5.49 37.53 -15.57
C GLU A 81 4.60 36.37 -15.13
N HIS A 82 4.02 36.45 -13.92
CA HIS A 82 3.07 35.47 -13.43
C HIS A 82 1.83 35.37 -14.33
N MET A 83 1.30 36.49 -14.82
CA MET A 83 0.18 36.49 -15.77
C MET A 83 0.55 35.81 -17.10
N ARG A 84 1.75 36.07 -17.64
CA ARG A 84 2.24 35.40 -18.86
C ARG A 84 2.43 33.91 -18.63
N GLY A 85 3.02 33.52 -17.50
CA GLY A 85 3.16 32.12 -17.10
C GLY A 85 1.82 31.42 -16.98
N ALA A 86 0.85 32.02 -16.29
CA ALA A 86 -0.50 31.48 -16.13
C ALA A 86 -1.21 31.34 -17.49
N ALA A 87 -1.11 32.32 -18.38
CA ALA A 87 -1.71 32.25 -19.71
C ALA A 87 -1.11 31.11 -20.55
N GLN A 88 0.22 30.91 -20.50
CA GLN A 88 0.87 29.80 -21.18
C GLN A 88 0.44 28.44 -20.62
N GLN A 89 0.31 28.31 -19.29
CA GLN A 89 -0.17 27.06 -18.69
C GLN A 89 -1.63 26.80 -19.03
N SER A 90 -2.47 27.84 -19.06
CA SER A 90 -3.86 27.73 -19.50
C SER A 90 -3.96 27.24 -20.95
N GLN A 91 -3.16 27.79 -21.86
CA GLN A 91 -3.12 27.37 -23.25
C GLN A 91 -2.71 25.90 -23.40
N ARG A 92 -1.67 25.47 -22.67
CA ARG A 92 -1.23 24.06 -22.64
C ARG A 92 -2.32 23.13 -22.10
N ALA A 93 -3.06 23.57 -21.08
CA ALA A 93 -4.18 22.80 -20.54
C ALA A 93 -5.27 22.60 -21.60
N THR A 94 -5.64 23.65 -22.34
CA THR A 94 -6.62 23.56 -23.43
C THR A 94 -6.15 22.64 -24.56
N GLU A 95 -4.88 22.66 -24.93
CA GLU A 95 -4.31 21.74 -25.93
C GLU A 95 -4.37 20.28 -25.46
N LEU A 96 -4.04 20.03 -24.19
CA LEU A 96 -4.13 18.69 -23.60
C LEU A 96 -5.57 18.20 -23.48
N GLU A 97 -6.52 19.07 -23.16
CA GLU A 97 -7.96 18.76 -23.18
C GLU A 97 -8.43 18.35 -24.58
N GLY A 98 -8.03 19.09 -25.62
CA GLY A 98 -8.32 18.73 -27.00
C GLY A 98 -7.76 17.37 -27.41
N LEU A 99 -6.52 17.06 -27.01
CA LEU A 99 -5.91 15.74 -27.26
C LEU A 99 -6.64 14.62 -26.50
N LEU A 100 -7.06 14.87 -25.26
CA LEU A 100 -7.82 13.90 -24.48
C LEU A 100 -9.18 13.60 -25.13
N ASP A 101 -9.87 14.59 -25.68
CA ASP A 101 -11.14 14.36 -26.39
C ASP A 101 -10.95 13.55 -27.68
N VAL A 102 -9.86 13.78 -28.42
CA VAL A 102 -9.50 12.95 -29.58
C VAL A 102 -9.21 11.51 -29.16
N VAL A 103 -8.49 11.29 -28.05
CA VAL A 103 -8.23 9.94 -27.55
C VAL A 103 -9.51 9.28 -27.05
N ARG A 104 -10.38 10.02 -26.35
CA ARG A 104 -11.66 9.52 -25.83
C ARG A 104 -12.55 9.03 -26.97
N THR A 105 -12.72 9.84 -28.02
CA THR A 105 -13.51 9.44 -29.20
C THR A 105 -12.90 8.21 -29.87
N ARG A 106 -11.57 8.13 -29.99
CA ARG A 106 -10.91 6.95 -30.58
C ARG A 106 -11.08 5.67 -29.76
N VAL A 107 -11.03 5.77 -28.43
CA VAL A 107 -11.27 4.64 -27.53
C VAL A 107 -12.72 4.20 -27.63
N GLN A 108 -13.68 5.12 -27.61
CA GLN A 108 -15.10 4.82 -27.79
C GLN A 108 -15.34 4.07 -29.11
N ASP A 109 -14.79 4.56 -30.23
CA ASP A 109 -14.90 3.88 -31.52
C ASP A 109 -14.30 2.46 -31.51
N LEU A 110 -13.24 2.23 -30.75
CA LEU A 110 -12.61 0.91 -30.63
C LEU A 110 -13.47 -0.02 -29.77
N GLU A 111 -13.99 0.47 -28.65
CA GLU A 111 -14.90 -0.26 -27.78
C GLU A 111 -16.17 -0.66 -28.54
N ASP A 112 -16.79 0.28 -29.26
CA ASP A 112 -18.00 0.03 -30.05
C ASP A 112 -17.76 -1.02 -31.14
N ARG A 113 -16.60 -0.97 -31.82
CA ARG A 113 -16.21 -1.99 -32.81
C ARG A 113 -15.97 -3.36 -32.17
N CYS A 114 -15.33 -3.41 -31.00
CA CYS A 114 -15.08 -4.66 -30.28
C CYS A 114 -16.39 -5.28 -29.78
N LEU A 115 -17.26 -4.48 -29.17
CA LEU A 115 -18.59 -4.90 -28.72
C LEU A 115 -19.43 -5.39 -29.89
N SER A 116 -19.45 -4.65 -31.00
CA SER A 116 -20.19 -5.05 -32.21
C SER A 116 -19.72 -6.42 -32.74
N LYS A 117 -18.41 -6.64 -32.80
CA LYS A 117 -17.84 -7.94 -33.21
C LYS A 117 -18.20 -9.07 -32.24
N ALA A 118 -18.12 -8.82 -30.94
CA ALA A 118 -18.48 -9.81 -29.92
C ALA A 118 -19.97 -10.18 -29.99
N VAL A 119 -20.86 -9.20 -30.15
CA VAL A 119 -22.30 -9.42 -30.31
C VAL A 119 -22.59 -10.22 -31.59
N GLN A 120 -21.91 -9.90 -32.70
CA GLN A 120 -22.06 -10.63 -33.95
C GLN A 120 -21.56 -12.10 -33.83
N GLN A 121 -20.44 -12.35 -33.15
CA GLN A 121 -19.94 -13.70 -32.92
C GLN A 121 -20.85 -14.50 -31.98
N HIS A 122 -21.36 -13.88 -30.91
CA HIS A 122 -22.26 -14.53 -29.96
C HIS A 122 -23.58 -14.92 -30.63
N SER A 123 -24.20 -14.00 -31.38
CA SER A 123 -25.44 -14.28 -32.11
C SER A 123 -25.27 -15.40 -33.14
N HIS A 124 -24.15 -15.42 -33.89
CA HIS A 124 -23.88 -16.50 -34.83
C HIS A 124 -23.69 -17.86 -34.13
N THR A 125 -22.94 -17.88 -33.03
CA THR A 125 -22.70 -19.11 -32.25
C THR A 125 -23.99 -19.62 -31.62
N GLN A 126 -24.81 -18.73 -31.07
CA GLN A 126 -26.11 -19.08 -30.49
C GLN A 126 -27.06 -19.65 -31.55
N GLN A 127 -27.10 -19.06 -32.75
CA GLN A 127 -27.91 -19.56 -33.85
C GLN A 127 -27.44 -20.96 -34.31
N GLN A 128 -26.14 -21.18 -34.44
CA GLN A 128 -25.58 -22.50 -34.77
C GLN A 128 -25.91 -23.55 -33.70
N GLN A 129 -25.75 -23.20 -32.42
CA GLN A 129 -26.05 -24.08 -31.31
C GLN A 129 -27.54 -24.44 -31.27
N GLN A 130 -28.43 -23.48 -31.51
CA GLN A 130 -29.87 -23.71 -31.57
C GLN A 130 -30.24 -24.65 -32.72
N GLN A 131 -29.65 -24.46 -33.91
CA GLN A 131 -29.85 -25.38 -35.04
C GLN A 131 -29.34 -26.80 -34.73
N GLN A 132 -28.21 -26.93 -34.05
CA GLN A 132 -27.65 -28.23 -33.69
C GLN A 132 -28.49 -28.95 -32.63
N GLN A 133 -28.98 -28.23 -31.62
CA GLN A 133 -29.93 -28.76 -30.64
C GLN A 133 -31.22 -29.20 -31.30
N GLN A 134 -31.77 -28.40 -32.23
CA GLN A 134 -32.99 -28.77 -32.95
C GLN A 134 -32.83 -30.06 -33.77
N LYS A 135 -31.69 -30.24 -34.44
CA LYS A 135 -31.37 -31.49 -35.15
C LYS A 135 -31.25 -32.69 -34.19
N LEU A 136 -30.60 -32.51 -33.04
CA LEU A 136 -30.48 -33.58 -32.03
C LEU A 136 -31.84 -33.99 -31.48
N CYS A 137 -32.72 -33.04 -31.18
CA CYS A 137 -34.08 -33.31 -30.75
C CYS A 137 -34.86 -34.11 -31.79
N GLN A 138 -34.82 -33.71 -33.06
CA GLN A 138 -35.48 -34.45 -34.16
C GLN A 138 -34.98 -35.89 -34.28
N VAL A 139 -33.67 -36.12 -34.16
CA VAL A 139 -33.09 -37.47 -34.22
C VAL A 139 -33.55 -38.32 -33.03
N LEU A 140 -33.61 -37.75 -31.83
CA LEU A 140 -34.08 -38.45 -30.63
C LEU A 140 -35.58 -38.79 -30.73
N GLU A 141 -36.40 -37.87 -31.24
CA GLU A 141 -37.82 -38.09 -31.49
C GLU A 141 -38.04 -39.24 -32.50
N GLN A 142 -37.30 -39.25 -33.61
CA GLN A 142 -37.35 -40.35 -34.57
C GLN A 142 -36.95 -41.69 -33.94
N LYS A 143 -35.92 -41.71 -33.09
CA LYS A 143 -35.48 -42.92 -32.38
C LYS A 143 -36.55 -43.41 -31.39
N LEU A 144 -37.18 -42.50 -30.67
CA LEU A 144 -38.31 -42.83 -29.78
C LEU A 144 -39.49 -43.39 -30.55
N SER A 145 -39.83 -42.82 -31.71
CA SER A 145 -40.90 -43.35 -32.57
C SER A 145 -40.61 -44.78 -33.01
N LYS A 146 -39.39 -45.06 -33.49
CA LYS A 146 -38.97 -46.42 -33.88
C LYS A 146 -39.06 -47.42 -32.73
N GLN A 147 -38.55 -47.05 -31.55
CA GLN A 147 -38.64 -47.92 -30.37
C GLN A 147 -40.10 -48.18 -29.95
N ARG A 148 -40.98 -47.18 -30.09
CA ARG A 148 -42.40 -47.34 -29.81
C ARG A 148 -43.07 -48.30 -30.80
N GLU A 149 -42.76 -48.18 -32.09
CA GLU A 149 -43.24 -49.11 -33.12
C GLU A 149 -42.77 -50.54 -32.85
N GLU A 150 -41.48 -50.74 -32.58
CA GLU A 150 -40.91 -52.05 -32.21
C GLU A 150 -41.58 -52.64 -30.97
N ALA A 151 -41.80 -51.83 -29.93
CA ALA A 151 -42.50 -52.26 -28.73
C ALA A 151 -43.95 -52.70 -29.04
N THR A 152 -44.66 -51.99 -29.91
CA THR A 152 -46.03 -52.39 -30.30
C THR A 152 -46.05 -53.67 -31.12
N ASP A 153 -45.06 -53.90 -32.00
CA ASP A 153 -44.95 -55.14 -32.76
C ASP A 153 -44.61 -56.34 -31.86
N LEU A 154 -43.69 -56.16 -30.92
CA LEU A 154 -43.36 -57.17 -29.91
C LEU A 154 -44.57 -57.49 -29.03
N GLN A 155 -45.31 -56.47 -28.58
CA GLN A 155 -46.53 -56.67 -27.79
C GLN A 155 -47.59 -57.45 -28.57
N ARG A 156 -47.74 -57.18 -29.88
CA ARG A 156 -48.63 -57.93 -30.77
C ARG A 156 -48.20 -59.40 -30.92
N LYS A 157 -46.91 -59.65 -31.14
CA LYS A 157 -46.34 -61.02 -31.23
C LYS A 157 -46.52 -61.80 -29.93
N LEU A 158 -46.29 -61.15 -28.78
CA LEU A 158 -46.54 -61.72 -27.47
C LEU A 158 -48.01 -62.11 -27.32
N TYR A 159 -48.93 -61.22 -27.67
CA TYR A 159 -50.37 -61.51 -27.62
C TYR A 159 -50.74 -62.76 -28.43
N PHE A 160 -50.28 -62.87 -29.68
CA PHE A 160 -50.55 -64.05 -30.50
C PHE A 160 -49.90 -65.33 -29.96
N THR A 161 -48.67 -65.24 -29.46
CA THR A 161 -47.96 -66.37 -28.86
C THR A 161 -48.67 -66.88 -27.61
N VAL A 162 -49.07 -65.96 -26.72
CA VAL A 162 -49.85 -66.28 -25.51
C VAL A 162 -51.16 -66.92 -25.88
N LYS A 163 -51.93 -66.35 -26.82
CA LYS A 163 -53.21 -66.91 -27.25
C LYS A 163 -53.08 -68.32 -27.84
N GLU A 164 -52.03 -68.59 -28.61
CA GLU A 164 -51.78 -69.95 -29.13
C GLU A 164 -51.28 -70.92 -28.04
N GLU A 165 -50.53 -70.42 -27.05
CA GLU A 165 -50.15 -71.19 -25.86
C GLU A 165 -51.37 -71.56 -25.01
N GLU A 166 -52.25 -70.60 -24.72
CA GLU A 166 -53.53 -70.85 -24.05
C GLU A 166 -54.35 -71.89 -24.82
N ARG A 167 -54.39 -71.81 -26.15
CA ARG A 167 -55.10 -72.79 -27.00
C ARG A 167 -54.44 -74.17 -27.00
N ARG A 168 -53.11 -74.25 -26.89
CA ARG A 168 -52.36 -75.50 -26.77
C ARG A 168 -52.59 -76.12 -25.38
N SER A 169 -52.50 -75.31 -24.34
CA SER A 169 -52.78 -75.69 -22.95
C SER A 169 -54.21 -76.19 -22.80
N ALA A 170 -55.21 -75.49 -23.36
CA ALA A 170 -56.61 -75.96 -23.38
C ALA A 170 -56.77 -77.33 -24.07
N ARG A 171 -56.08 -77.56 -25.19
CA ARG A 171 -56.06 -78.88 -25.86
C ARG A 171 -55.42 -79.95 -24.99
N GLN A 172 -54.31 -79.64 -24.32
CA GLN A 172 -53.62 -80.55 -23.42
C GLN A 172 -54.49 -80.89 -22.19
N ILE A 173 -55.15 -79.90 -21.59
CA ILE A 173 -56.09 -80.07 -20.48
C ILE A 173 -57.27 -80.95 -20.92
N GLN A 174 -57.86 -80.71 -22.09
CA GLN A 174 -58.95 -81.56 -22.61
C GLN A 174 -58.49 -83.00 -22.87
N THR A 175 -57.28 -83.18 -23.42
CA THR A 175 -56.70 -84.51 -23.65
C THR A 175 -56.42 -85.22 -22.33
N PHE A 176 -55.88 -84.51 -21.35
CA PHE A 176 -55.63 -85.01 -20.01
C PHE A 176 -56.94 -85.38 -19.31
N GLN A 177 -57.97 -84.53 -19.38
CA GLN A 177 -59.31 -84.84 -18.87
C GLN A 177 -59.90 -86.09 -19.52
N HIS A 178 -59.73 -86.29 -20.83
CA HIS A 178 -60.19 -87.50 -21.51
C HIS A 178 -59.41 -88.76 -21.09
N ILE A 179 -58.11 -88.63 -20.81
CA ILE A 179 -57.29 -89.71 -20.26
C ILE A 179 -57.71 -90.02 -18.82
N CYS A 180 -57.84 -88.99 -17.96
CA CYS A 180 -58.34 -89.12 -16.60
C CYS A 180 -59.72 -89.76 -16.60
N ASN A 181 -60.67 -89.33 -17.43
CA ASN A 181 -62.00 -89.94 -17.50
C ASN A 181 -61.97 -91.42 -17.97
N LYS A 182 -60.96 -91.84 -18.75
CA LYS A 182 -60.73 -93.26 -19.08
C LYS A 182 -60.11 -94.04 -17.93
N VAL A 183 -59.23 -93.42 -17.16
CA VAL A 183 -58.57 -94.03 -15.99
C VAL A 183 -59.53 -94.08 -14.79
N SER A 184 -60.42 -93.09 -14.63
CA SER A 184 -61.45 -93.05 -13.58
C SER A 184 -62.57 -94.08 -13.76
N GLN A 185 -62.64 -94.79 -14.90
CA GLN A 185 -63.48 -95.99 -15.04
C GLN A 185 -62.85 -97.22 -14.35
N GLN A 186 -61.59 -97.12 -13.90
CA GLN A 186 -60.89 -98.11 -13.09
C GLN A 186 -60.46 -97.50 -11.75
N ASN A 187 -61.41 -97.02 -10.95
CA ASN A 187 -61.08 -96.51 -9.60
C ASN A 187 -60.67 -97.66 -8.67
N SER A 188 -59.36 -97.89 -8.56
CA SER A 188 -58.74 -98.70 -7.51
C SER A 188 -58.53 -97.84 -6.26
N PRO A 189 -58.81 -98.34 -5.04
CA PRO A 189 -58.61 -97.58 -3.79
C PRO A 189 -57.15 -97.15 -3.56
N ALA A 190 -56.18 -97.77 -4.25
CA ALA A 190 -54.78 -97.36 -4.24
C ALA A 190 -54.55 -96.02 -4.98
N ASP A 191 -55.30 -95.75 -6.05
CA ASP A 191 -55.15 -94.52 -6.84
C ASP A 191 -55.70 -93.29 -6.10
N GLN A 192 -56.75 -93.47 -5.28
CA GLN A 192 -57.23 -92.41 -4.39
C GLN A 192 -56.18 -92.05 -3.32
N GLN A 193 -55.48 -93.07 -2.77
CA GLN A 193 -54.39 -92.84 -1.83
C GLN A 193 -53.21 -92.08 -2.46
N VAL A 194 -52.91 -92.31 -3.74
CA VAL A 194 -51.87 -91.58 -4.46
C VAL A 194 -52.30 -90.13 -4.74
N LEU A 195 -53.56 -89.90 -5.13
CA LEU A 195 -54.08 -88.54 -5.33
C LEU A 195 -54.11 -87.74 -4.03
N ASP A 196 -54.52 -88.33 -2.90
CA ASP A 196 -54.50 -87.66 -1.60
C ASP A 196 -53.06 -87.29 -1.16
N VAL A 197 -52.08 -88.12 -1.51
CA VAL A 197 -50.65 -87.83 -1.29
C VAL A 197 -50.16 -86.71 -2.21
N ILE A 198 -50.61 -86.68 -3.48
CA ILE A 198 -50.29 -85.60 -4.42
C ILE A 198 -50.89 -84.28 -3.91
N ASP A 199 -52.17 -84.26 -3.52
CA ASP A 199 -52.84 -83.07 -2.96
C ASP A 199 -52.13 -82.58 -1.68
N PHE A 200 -51.67 -83.50 -0.83
CA PHE A 200 -50.87 -83.16 0.35
C PHE A 200 -49.55 -82.48 -0.04
N TYR A 201 -48.82 -83.02 -1.02
CA TYR A 201 -47.56 -82.43 -1.48
C TYR A 201 -47.75 -81.15 -2.28
N GLU A 202 -48.82 -81.00 -3.07
CA GLU A 202 -49.15 -79.76 -3.76
C GLU A 202 -49.52 -78.64 -2.76
N THR A 203 -50.27 -78.99 -1.71
CA THR A 203 -50.56 -78.06 -0.60
C THR A 203 -49.29 -77.68 0.14
N LYS A 204 -48.38 -78.64 0.40
CA LYS A 204 -47.09 -78.37 1.03
C LYS A 204 -46.16 -77.54 0.16
N MET A 205 -46.14 -77.77 -1.14
CA MET A 205 -45.37 -77.00 -2.12
C MET A 205 -45.90 -75.57 -2.21
N SER A 206 -47.21 -75.38 -2.19
CA SER A 206 -47.85 -74.06 -2.18
C SER A 206 -47.53 -73.30 -0.89
N GLN A 207 -47.58 -73.97 0.27
CA GLN A 207 -47.13 -73.40 1.55
C GLN A 207 -45.64 -73.00 1.53
N LEU A 208 -44.76 -73.83 0.97
CA LEU A 208 -43.33 -73.54 0.80
C LEU A 208 -43.09 -72.37 -0.17
N MET A 209 -43.87 -72.28 -1.24
CA MET A 209 -43.78 -71.18 -2.22
C MET A 209 -44.28 -69.85 -1.63
N ASP A 210 -45.33 -69.89 -0.80
CA ASP A 210 -45.79 -68.73 -0.03
C ASP A 210 -44.80 -68.35 1.08
N GLU A 211 -44.18 -69.32 1.76
CA GLU A 211 -43.06 -69.09 2.68
C GLU A 211 -41.82 -68.51 1.97
N LEU A 212 -41.52 -68.88 0.72
CA LEU A 212 -40.43 -68.29 -0.07
C LEU A 212 -40.78 -66.88 -0.57
N ARG A 213 -42.05 -66.62 -0.87
CA ARG A 213 -42.55 -65.30 -1.28
C ARG A 213 -42.64 -64.33 -0.10
N SER A 214 -42.90 -64.86 1.11
CA SER A 214 -42.97 -64.12 2.38
C SER A 214 -41.60 -64.00 3.09
N GLY A 215 -40.74 -65.02 2.98
CA GLY A 215 -39.42 -65.15 3.62
C GLY A 215 -38.30 -64.33 2.95
N LYS A 216 -38.60 -63.61 1.86
CA LYS A 216 -37.68 -62.65 1.23
C LYS A 216 -37.59 -61.31 1.99
N GLY A 217 -38.02 -61.29 3.26
CA GLY A 217 -38.04 -60.12 4.14
C GLY A 217 -36.95 -60.06 5.20
N GLN A 218 -36.28 -61.16 5.59
CA GLN A 218 -35.33 -61.12 6.70
C GLN A 218 -34.16 -62.13 6.56
N GLY A 219 -32.96 -61.58 6.38
CA GLY A 219 -31.72 -62.11 6.95
C GLY A 219 -30.95 -63.20 6.17
N SER A 220 -29.95 -62.79 5.37
CA SER A 220 -28.59 -63.34 5.49
C SER A 220 -27.55 -62.55 4.70
N GLN A 221 -26.69 -61.86 5.45
CA GLN A 221 -25.25 -61.82 5.20
C GLN A 221 -24.76 -63.29 5.26
N VAL A 222 -23.92 -63.84 4.39
CA VAL A 222 -22.50 -63.52 4.19
C VAL A 222 -22.01 -64.22 2.90
N ALA A 223 -21.18 -63.48 2.15
CA ALA A 223 -20.16 -63.89 1.17
C ALA A 223 -20.57 -64.72 -0.08
N HIS A 224 -20.58 -64.03 -1.22
CA HIS A 224 -19.54 -64.23 -2.24
C HIS A 224 -19.41 -62.96 -3.10
N GLN A 225 -18.16 -62.56 -3.35
CA GLN A 225 -17.82 -61.42 -4.19
C GLN A 225 -18.26 -61.67 -5.63
N THR A 226 -19.10 -60.80 -6.19
CA THR A 226 -19.00 -60.40 -7.61
C THR A 226 -19.66 -59.04 -7.77
N GLY A 227 -18.91 -58.07 -8.30
CA GLY A 227 -19.36 -56.69 -8.40
C GLY A 227 -20.56 -56.51 -9.32
N ILE A 228 -21.49 -55.64 -8.91
CA ILE A 228 -22.26 -54.77 -9.79
C ILE A 228 -22.62 -53.52 -8.97
N LYS A 229 -22.11 -52.40 -9.49
CA LYS A 229 -22.51 -50.99 -9.33
C LYS A 229 -23.83 -50.77 -8.56
N LYS A 230 -23.73 -50.22 -7.34
CA LYS A 230 -24.81 -49.43 -6.76
C LYS A 230 -24.52 -47.96 -7.02
N THR A 231 -25.43 -47.38 -7.78
CA THR A 231 -25.62 -45.97 -8.11
C THR A 231 -25.27 -45.05 -6.95
N SER A 232 -24.22 -44.27 -7.11
CA SER A 232 -23.93 -43.09 -6.30
C SER A 232 -24.92 -41.98 -6.68
N SER A 233 -26.00 -41.85 -5.93
CA SER A 233 -26.68 -40.57 -5.82
C SER A 233 -25.79 -39.64 -5.00
N ASN A 234 -25.33 -38.58 -5.62
CA ASN A 234 -24.75 -37.43 -4.93
C ASN A 234 -25.80 -36.87 -3.96
N VAL A 235 -25.42 -36.62 -2.70
CA VAL A 235 -25.50 -35.33 -1.99
C VAL A 235 -24.88 -35.53 -0.60
N THR A 236 -23.93 -34.65 -0.26
CA THR A 236 -23.13 -34.54 0.99
C THR A 236 -21.78 -35.29 0.98
N PRO A 237 -20.63 -34.57 0.96
CA PRO A 237 -19.34 -35.18 1.22
C PRO A 237 -19.37 -35.80 2.61
N SER A 238 -19.04 -37.09 2.72
CA SER A 238 -18.89 -37.76 4.02
C SER A 238 -17.99 -36.91 4.92
N PHE A 239 -18.39 -36.71 6.19
CA PHE A 239 -17.64 -35.96 7.21
C PHE A 239 -16.14 -36.33 7.25
N LYS A 240 -15.83 -37.59 6.94
CA LYS A 240 -14.46 -38.11 6.80
C LYS A 240 -13.64 -37.41 5.69
N THR A 241 -14.27 -37.07 4.56
CA THR A 241 -13.63 -36.35 3.45
C THR A 241 -13.36 -34.89 3.81
N ILE A 242 -14.29 -34.24 4.52
CA ILE A 242 -14.13 -32.85 4.98
C ILE A 242 -13.01 -32.76 6.02
N LEU A 243 -13.00 -33.66 7.01
CA LEU A 243 -11.93 -33.72 8.00
C LEU A 243 -10.56 -33.98 7.37
N LYS A 244 -10.49 -34.85 6.36
CA LYS A 244 -9.23 -35.13 5.66
C LYS A 244 -8.74 -33.91 4.89
N ALA A 245 -9.63 -33.20 4.19
CA ALA A 245 -9.28 -31.96 3.50
C ALA A 245 -8.82 -30.87 4.47
N TYR A 246 -9.48 -30.72 5.63
CA TYR A 246 -9.08 -29.74 6.64
C TYR A 246 -7.72 -30.06 7.27
N HIS A 247 -7.45 -31.34 7.55
CA HIS A 247 -6.15 -31.79 8.05
C HIS A 247 -5.02 -31.58 7.02
N GLU A 248 -5.33 -31.78 5.74
CA GLU A 248 -4.39 -31.58 4.64
C GLU A 248 -4.12 -30.09 4.39
N GLN A 249 -5.14 -29.24 4.51
CA GLN A 249 -5.02 -27.78 4.50
C GLN A 249 -4.18 -27.27 5.68
N GLN A 250 -4.37 -27.81 6.89
CA GLN A 250 -3.59 -27.45 8.07
C GLN A 250 -2.10 -27.81 7.90
N LYS A 251 -1.82 -29.00 7.33
CA LYS A 251 -0.44 -29.40 6.96
C LYS A 251 0.15 -28.56 5.82
N GLY A 252 -0.68 -28.07 4.89
CA GLY A 252 -0.26 -27.13 3.85
C GLY A 252 0.18 -25.80 4.46
N SER A 253 -0.69 -25.17 5.24
CA SER A 253 -0.43 -23.90 5.91
C SER A 253 0.77 -23.96 6.84
N GLN A 254 0.97 -25.08 7.56
CA GLN A 254 2.12 -25.24 8.44
C GLN A 254 3.46 -25.31 7.69
N ARG A 255 3.48 -25.93 6.49
CA ARG A 255 4.67 -25.95 5.62
C ARG A 255 4.97 -24.56 5.06
N GLU A 256 3.95 -23.83 4.64
CA GLU A 256 4.08 -22.47 4.13
C GLU A 256 4.62 -21.50 5.19
N ILE A 257 4.14 -21.60 6.43
CA ILE A 257 4.67 -20.81 7.57
C ILE A 257 6.14 -21.15 7.83
N GLU A 258 6.54 -22.41 7.71
CA GLU A 258 7.93 -22.82 7.93
C GLU A 258 8.86 -22.36 6.80
N GLU A 259 8.37 -22.32 5.57
CA GLU A 259 9.07 -21.77 4.41
C GLU A 259 9.22 -20.25 4.52
N LEU A 260 8.15 -19.53 4.86
CA LEU A 260 8.18 -18.09 5.13
C LEU A 260 9.15 -17.73 6.27
N LYS A 261 9.21 -18.54 7.33
CA LYS A 261 10.19 -18.33 8.42
C LYS A 261 11.63 -18.49 7.93
N LYS A 262 11.91 -19.49 7.09
CA LYS A 262 13.25 -19.67 6.49
C LYS A 262 13.62 -18.50 5.59
N GLU A 263 12.64 -17.97 4.85
CA GLU A 263 12.81 -16.83 3.96
C GLU A 263 13.07 -15.53 4.74
N VAL A 264 12.35 -15.29 5.83
CA VAL A 264 12.63 -14.15 6.73
C VAL A 264 14.04 -14.22 7.31
N GLU A 265 14.49 -15.39 7.75
CA GLU A 265 15.87 -15.57 8.24
C GLU A 265 16.93 -15.45 7.13
N ARG A 266 16.58 -15.74 5.88
CA ARG A 266 17.45 -15.47 4.71
C ARG A 266 17.55 -13.98 4.45
N LEU A 267 16.41 -13.28 4.38
CA LEU A 267 16.33 -11.83 4.16
C LEU A 267 17.03 -11.05 5.26
N LYS A 268 16.89 -11.47 6.52
CA LYS A 268 17.60 -10.87 7.65
C LYS A 268 19.12 -10.95 7.48
N ARG A 269 19.63 -12.12 7.11
CA ARG A 269 21.06 -12.30 6.78
C ARG A 269 21.50 -11.48 5.56
N GLU A 270 20.63 -11.30 4.56
CA GLU A 270 20.91 -10.44 3.41
C GLU A 270 20.97 -8.96 3.81
N VAL A 271 20.08 -8.50 4.69
CA VAL A 271 20.10 -7.13 5.23
C VAL A 271 21.36 -6.87 6.04
N ASP A 272 21.77 -7.82 6.89
CA ASP A 272 22.97 -7.70 7.72
C ASP A 272 24.27 -7.73 6.89
N THR A 273 24.24 -8.27 5.66
CA THR A 273 25.39 -8.33 4.74
C THR A 273 25.43 -7.21 3.72
N ARG A 274 24.43 -6.31 3.69
CA ARG A 274 24.41 -5.18 2.76
C ARG A 274 25.45 -4.12 3.17
N PRO A 275 26.28 -3.64 2.22
CA PRO A 275 27.22 -2.56 2.48
C PRO A 275 26.50 -1.31 2.99
N THR A 276 27.00 -0.74 4.08
CA THR A 276 26.41 0.46 4.66
C THR A 276 26.58 1.66 3.73
N LEU A 277 25.68 2.65 3.84
CA LEU A 277 25.72 3.88 3.02
C LEU A 277 27.08 4.60 3.09
N LYS A 278 27.82 4.43 4.18
CA LYS A 278 29.19 4.95 4.35
C LYS A 278 30.19 4.22 3.43
N GLU A 279 30.11 2.90 3.33
CA GLU A 279 30.96 2.08 2.46
C GLU A 279 30.65 2.33 0.97
N VAL A 280 29.38 2.47 0.62
CA VAL A 280 28.97 2.81 -0.76
C VAL A 280 29.49 4.20 -1.15
N LYS A 281 29.42 5.19 -0.25
CA LYS A 281 30.00 6.53 -0.48
C LYS A 281 31.52 6.47 -0.62
N PHE A 282 32.18 5.65 0.17
CA PHE A 282 33.63 5.42 0.09
C PHE A 282 34.03 4.82 -1.27
N TYR A 283 33.38 3.73 -1.70
CA TYR A 283 33.66 3.10 -2.99
C TYR A 283 33.30 4.00 -4.18
N LYS A 284 32.21 4.77 -4.09
CA LYS A 284 31.84 5.78 -5.10
C LYS A 284 32.90 6.87 -5.24
N HIS A 285 33.47 7.33 -4.12
CA HIS A 285 34.54 8.32 -4.16
C HIS A 285 35.84 7.74 -4.74
N LYS A 286 36.17 6.50 -4.39
CA LYS A 286 37.33 5.77 -4.93
C LYS A 286 37.22 5.54 -6.44
N LEU A 287 36.03 5.15 -6.93
CA LEU A 287 35.74 5.01 -8.36
C LEU A 287 35.87 6.34 -9.11
N ARG A 288 35.31 7.43 -8.57
CA ARG A 288 35.39 8.75 -9.20
C ARG A 288 36.84 9.25 -9.33
N ARG A 289 37.71 8.90 -8.37
CA ARG A 289 39.15 9.18 -8.46
C ARG A 289 39.84 8.36 -9.54
N LEU A 290 39.52 7.07 -9.64
CA LEU A 290 40.05 6.20 -10.70
C LEU A 290 39.58 6.63 -12.09
N GLU A 291 38.31 7.00 -12.25
CA GLU A 291 37.77 7.54 -13.51
C GLU A 291 38.40 8.87 -13.91
N GLY A 292 38.69 9.75 -12.93
CA GLY A 292 39.46 10.97 -13.16
C GLY A 292 40.85 10.66 -13.71
N SER A 293 41.57 9.72 -13.10
CA SER A 293 42.89 9.28 -13.58
C SER A 293 42.84 8.65 -14.97
N ILE A 294 41.79 7.88 -15.31
CA ILE A 294 41.63 7.27 -16.64
C ILE A 294 41.33 8.33 -17.71
N LYS A 295 40.50 9.33 -17.39
CA LYS A 295 40.19 10.44 -18.32
C LYS A 295 41.41 11.29 -18.65
N HIS A 296 42.29 11.54 -17.67
CA HIS A 296 43.53 12.29 -17.90
C HIS A 296 44.58 11.49 -18.69
N ASN A 297 44.58 10.15 -18.58
CA ASN A 297 45.50 9.31 -19.35
C ASN A 297 45.12 9.18 -20.84
N ASN A 298 43.84 9.36 -21.18
CA ASN A 298 43.35 9.22 -22.56
C ASN A 298 43.38 10.52 -23.38
N GLN A 299 43.80 11.65 -22.81
CA GLN A 299 43.89 12.95 -23.49
C GLN A 299 45.30 13.34 -23.95
N SER A 300 46.31 12.48 -23.74
CA SER A 300 47.69 12.69 -24.19
C SER A 300 48.27 11.45 -24.87
N SER A 301 47.83 11.15 -26.10
CA SER A 301 48.70 10.56 -27.13
C SER A 301 48.16 10.87 -28.54
N PRO A 302 49.00 11.34 -29.48
CA PRO A 302 48.61 11.64 -30.85
C PRO A 302 48.58 10.38 -31.73
N LYS A 303 47.79 10.48 -32.80
CA LYS A 303 47.60 9.51 -33.88
C LYS A 303 48.94 9.09 -34.50
N GLU A 304 49.20 7.78 -34.60
CA GLU A 304 50.13 7.20 -35.57
C GLU A 304 49.54 5.91 -36.16
N ASP A 305 49.26 6.02 -37.45
CA ASP A 305 49.37 5.06 -38.57
C ASP A 305 49.24 3.55 -38.33
N ILE A 306 48.29 2.99 -39.08
CA ILE A 306 48.31 1.60 -39.56
C ILE A 306 49.44 1.49 -40.59
N PRO A 307 50.28 0.44 -40.47
CA PRO A 307 50.64 -0.31 -41.66
C PRO A 307 50.31 -1.79 -41.48
N SER A 308 49.50 -2.30 -42.41
CA SER A 308 49.49 -3.70 -42.80
C SER A 308 50.90 -4.10 -43.22
N ASP A 309 51.47 -5.14 -42.61
CA ASP A 309 51.68 -6.41 -43.29
C ASP A 309 52.48 -7.41 -42.43
N ILE A 310 52.32 -8.68 -42.81
CA ILE A 310 53.16 -9.85 -42.55
C ILE A 310 52.84 -10.66 -41.27
N SER A 311 51.89 -11.58 -41.44
CA SER A 311 52.15 -13.03 -41.40
C SER A 311 53.11 -13.54 -40.31
N GLU A 312 52.55 -14.06 -39.22
CA GLU A 312 52.94 -15.33 -38.59
C GLU A 312 52.02 -15.59 -37.39
N ASN A 313 51.05 -16.51 -37.53
CA ASN A 313 50.69 -17.47 -36.47
C ASN A 313 49.55 -18.40 -36.90
N ILE A 314 49.93 -19.48 -37.59
CA ILE A 314 49.04 -20.64 -37.80
C ILE A 314 48.72 -21.34 -36.46
N ASN A 315 49.42 -21.00 -35.36
CA ASN A 315 49.17 -21.54 -34.02
C ASN A 315 48.09 -20.78 -33.23
N ASP A 316 47.72 -19.55 -33.62
CA ASP A 316 46.67 -18.79 -32.94
C ASP A 316 45.27 -19.23 -33.38
N GLN A 317 45.12 -19.85 -34.55
CA GLN A 317 43.80 -20.30 -35.03
C GLN A 317 43.26 -21.50 -34.22
N GLY A 318 44.15 -22.36 -33.71
CA GLY A 318 43.81 -23.45 -32.79
C GLY A 318 43.41 -22.95 -31.41
N ASN A 319 44.14 -21.95 -30.86
CA ASN A 319 43.80 -21.32 -29.58
C ASN A 319 42.53 -20.47 -29.66
N LEU A 320 42.33 -19.74 -30.77
CA LEU A 320 41.12 -18.95 -30.99
C LEU A 320 39.90 -19.87 -31.17
N SER A 321 40.05 -20.97 -31.92
CA SER A 321 39.01 -22.00 -32.05
C SER A 321 38.69 -22.66 -30.71
N ALA A 322 39.70 -23.02 -29.90
CA ALA A 322 39.50 -23.56 -28.56
C ALA A 322 38.83 -22.56 -27.61
N TYR A 323 39.19 -21.27 -27.70
CA TYR A 323 38.55 -20.18 -26.95
C TYR A 323 37.08 -20.01 -27.35
N TYR A 324 36.76 -20.01 -28.65
CA TYR A 324 35.37 -19.94 -29.11
C TYR A 324 34.57 -21.19 -28.73
N HIS A 325 35.18 -22.38 -28.79
CA HIS A 325 34.53 -23.60 -28.31
C HIS A 325 34.28 -23.58 -26.81
N HIS A 326 35.21 -23.06 -26.02
CA HIS A 326 35.02 -22.91 -24.57
C HIS A 326 33.94 -21.87 -24.24
N LEU A 327 33.93 -20.73 -24.95
CA LEU A 327 32.90 -19.70 -24.81
C LEU A 327 31.52 -20.25 -25.18
N LEU A 328 31.41 -20.98 -26.30
CA LEU A 328 30.17 -21.63 -26.73
C LEU A 328 29.70 -22.69 -25.71
N HIS A 329 30.63 -23.43 -25.10
CA HIS A 329 30.30 -24.37 -24.04
C HIS A 329 29.78 -23.67 -22.78
N ASN A 330 30.41 -22.55 -22.38
CA ASN A 330 29.96 -21.75 -21.23
C ASN A 330 28.57 -21.13 -21.47
N ILE A 331 28.31 -20.66 -22.69
CA ILE A 331 26.98 -20.16 -23.08
C ILE A 331 25.97 -21.31 -23.09
N LYS A 332 26.35 -22.50 -23.59
CA LYS A 332 25.50 -23.69 -23.58
C LYS A 332 25.15 -24.13 -22.17
N SER A 333 26.10 -24.11 -21.23
CA SER A 333 25.83 -24.44 -19.83
C SER A 333 24.91 -23.41 -19.17
N LEU A 334 25.06 -22.12 -19.49
CA LEU A 334 24.18 -21.07 -18.97
C LEU A 334 22.74 -21.21 -19.49
N VAL A 335 22.57 -21.56 -20.77
CA VAL A 335 21.25 -21.77 -21.39
C VAL A 335 20.57 -23.07 -20.92
N SER A 336 21.37 -24.07 -20.55
CA SER A 336 20.89 -25.38 -20.09
C SER A 336 20.75 -25.46 -18.57
N ASP A 337 21.05 -24.39 -17.84
CA ASP A 337 20.95 -24.32 -16.38
C ASP A 337 19.46 -24.44 -15.97
N PRO A 338 19.11 -25.32 -15.01
CA PRO A 338 17.74 -25.42 -14.48
C PRO A 338 17.19 -24.11 -13.88
N ASN A 339 18.04 -23.14 -13.55
CA ASN A 339 17.65 -21.81 -13.08
C ASN A 339 17.51 -20.76 -14.19
N ALA A 340 17.73 -21.12 -15.46
CA ALA A 340 17.56 -20.22 -16.60
C ALA A 340 16.07 -19.88 -16.82
N PRO A 341 15.74 -18.64 -17.25
CA PRO A 341 14.35 -18.21 -17.43
C PRO A 341 13.63 -19.13 -18.42
N LEU A 342 12.53 -19.73 -17.95
CA LEU A 342 11.76 -20.73 -18.67
C LEU A 342 11.33 -20.20 -20.04
N ARG A 343 11.67 -20.94 -21.10
CA ARG A 343 11.12 -20.71 -22.43
C ARG A 343 9.59 -20.88 -22.37
N LEU A 344 8.86 -19.77 -22.48
CA LEU A 344 7.39 -19.77 -22.60
C LEU A 344 6.88 -20.55 -23.82
N HIS A 345 7.75 -20.90 -24.77
CA HIS A 345 7.45 -21.83 -25.87
C HIS A 345 8.24 -23.13 -25.72
N ARG A 346 7.61 -24.13 -25.09
CA ARG A 346 8.12 -25.49 -24.95
C ARG A 346 8.03 -26.22 -26.30
N THR A 347 9.11 -26.29 -27.05
CA THR A 347 9.32 -27.35 -28.06
C THR A 347 10.06 -28.53 -27.42
N LYS A 348 9.64 -29.75 -27.75
CA LYS A 348 10.07 -31.03 -27.12
C LYS A 348 11.60 -31.21 -27.11
N PRO A 349 12.13 -31.99 -26.15
CA PRO A 349 13.57 -32.18 -26.01
C PRO A 349 14.08 -33.19 -27.03
N SER A 350 14.68 -32.69 -28.11
CA SER A 350 15.63 -33.45 -28.92
C SER A 350 16.92 -32.65 -28.96
N SER A 351 17.98 -33.22 -28.39
CA SER A 351 19.38 -32.79 -28.44
C SER A 351 19.63 -31.28 -28.62
N VAL A 352 20.01 -30.59 -27.55
CA VAL A 352 20.42 -29.17 -27.59
C VAL A 352 21.75 -29.06 -28.36
N GLU A 353 21.68 -29.03 -29.68
CA GLU A 353 22.78 -28.68 -30.57
C GLU A 353 23.03 -27.16 -30.50
N PHE A 354 24.27 -26.74 -30.78
CA PHE A 354 24.69 -25.33 -30.74
C PHE A 354 23.80 -24.41 -31.61
N HIS A 355 23.11 -24.97 -32.60
CA HIS A 355 22.12 -24.28 -33.44
C HIS A 355 20.91 -23.71 -32.67
N THR A 356 20.61 -24.25 -31.49
CA THR A 356 19.48 -23.78 -30.67
C THR A 356 19.85 -22.62 -29.74
N ILE A 357 21.14 -22.34 -29.55
CA ILE A 357 21.64 -21.31 -28.63
C ILE A 357 21.35 -19.91 -29.19
N LEU A 358 21.67 -19.67 -30.46
CA LEU A 358 21.47 -18.35 -31.08
C LEU A 358 20.00 -17.90 -31.05
N PRO A 359 19.01 -18.73 -31.45
CA PRO A 359 17.60 -18.37 -31.32
C PRO A 359 17.13 -18.22 -29.85
N THR A 360 17.81 -18.88 -28.89
CA THR A 360 17.52 -18.67 -27.46
C THR A 360 17.95 -17.29 -27.01
N LEU A 361 19.19 -16.91 -27.31
CA LEU A 361 19.74 -15.62 -26.93
C LEU A 361 19.00 -14.47 -27.60
N GLU A 362 18.61 -14.64 -28.87
CA GLU A 362 17.79 -13.67 -29.59
C GLU A 362 16.39 -13.54 -28.95
N GLY A 363 15.78 -14.66 -28.55
CA GLY A 363 14.53 -14.66 -27.80
C GLY A 363 14.64 -13.96 -26.43
N TRP A 364 15.72 -14.21 -25.69
CA TRP A 364 15.97 -13.53 -24.40
C TRP A 364 16.23 -12.03 -24.58
N ALA A 365 16.95 -11.63 -25.63
CA ALA A 365 17.16 -10.22 -25.96
C ALA A 365 15.84 -9.52 -26.32
N GLN A 366 14.97 -10.18 -27.08
CA GLN A 366 13.62 -9.68 -27.38
C GLN A 366 12.76 -9.58 -26.11
N GLN A 367 12.78 -10.59 -25.24
CA GLN A 367 12.06 -10.57 -23.96
C GLN A 367 12.55 -9.44 -23.05
N LEU A 368 13.87 -9.20 -22.99
CA LEU A 368 14.46 -8.09 -22.24
C LEU A 368 14.03 -6.72 -22.80
N HIS A 369 13.86 -6.63 -24.13
CA HIS A 369 13.31 -5.42 -24.75
C HIS A 369 11.84 -5.21 -24.40
N LEU A 370 11.02 -6.27 -24.52
CA LEU A 370 9.60 -6.25 -24.17
C LEU A 370 9.35 -5.95 -22.69
N LEU A 371 10.29 -6.32 -21.81
CA LEU A 371 10.22 -6.00 -20.39
C LEU A 371 10.26 -4.49 -20.14
N LYS A 372 11.05 -3.73 -20.92
CA LYS A 372 11.06 -2.26 -20.85
C LYS A 372 9.74 -1.64 -21.30
N ASP A 373 9.11 -2.25 -22.32
CA ASP A 373 7.80 -1.82 -22.80
C ASP A 373 6.69 -2.15 -21.80
N LEU A 374 6.77 -3.32 -21.14
CA LEU A 374 5.89 -3.70 -20.05
C LEU A 374 6.01 -2.72 -18.88
N GLN A 375 7.23 -2.38 -18.46
CA GLN A 375 7.47 -1.37 -17.42
C GLN A 375 6.83 -0.03 -17.78
N ARG A 376 6.99 0.41 -19.03
CA ARG A 376 6.39 1.66 -19.52
C ARG A 376 4.87 1.58 -19.51
N GLY A 377 4.31 0.42 -19.87
CA GLY A 377 2.87 0.14 -19.79
C GLY A 377 2.35 0.18 -18.36
N LEU A 378 3.06 -0.47 -17.43
CA LEU A 378 2.74 -0.48 -16.01
C LEU A 378 2.84 0.91 -15.39
N ASN A 379 3.87 1.70 -15.71
CA ASN A 379 3.97 3.08 -15.23
C ASN A 379 2.82 3.95 -15.74
N LYS A 380 2.40 3.78 -17.01
CA LYS A 380 1.21 4.47 -17.55
C LYS A 380 -0.08 4.03 -16.85
N LEU A 381 -0.21 2.74 -16.57
CA LEU A 381 -1.36 2.18 -15.86
C LEU A 381 -1.40 2.68 -14.40
N SER A 382 -0.25 2.74 -13.75
CA SER A 382 -0.07 3.27 -12.39
C SER A 382 -0.54 4.72 -12.30
N VAL A 383 -0.09 5.58 -13.21
CA VAL A 383 -0.53 6.99 -13.26
C VAL A 383 -2.05 7.12 -13.48
N ARG A 384 -2.65 6.19 -14.23
CA ARG A 384 -4.09 6.19 -14.50
C ARG A 384 -4.91 5.67 -13.32
N LEU A 385 -4.47 4.61 -12.66
CA LEU A 385 -5.18 3.97 -11.55
C LEU A 385 -4.90 4.66 -10.21
N MET A 386 -3.73 5.30 -10.05
CA MET A 386 -3.26 5.92 -8.80
C MET A 386 -2.60 7.29 -9.01
N PRO A 387 -3.36 8.30 -9.47
CA PRO A 387 -2.82 9.64 -9.75
C PRO A 387 -2.36 10.43 -8.51
N TRP A 388 -2.57 9.89 -7.30
CA TRP A 388 -2.09 10.46 -6.03
C TRP A 388 -0.72 9.94 -5.59
N GLN A 389 -0.23 8.85 -6.20
CA GLN A 389 1.11 8.36 -5.90
C GLN A 389 2.13 9.26 -6.62
N PRO A 390 3.13 9.83 -5.91
CA PRO A 390 4.18 10.58 -6.56
C PRO A 390 4.91 9.62 -7.50
N SER A 391 4.77 9.83 -8.81
CA SER A 391 5.67 9.20 -9.76
C SER A 391 7.06 9.72 -9.40
N ASP A 392 7.94 8.82 -8.97
CA ASP A 392 9.32 9.17 -8.64
C ASP A 392 10.02 9.59 -9.95
N GLY A 393 9.80 10.85 -10.30
CA GLY A 393 10.39 11.54 -11.43
C GLY A 393 11.85 11.80 -11.11
N GLY A 394 12.66 10.74 -11.10
CA GLY A 394 14.04 10.83 -10.63
C GLY A 394 14.96 9.69 -11.01
N HIS A 395 14.46 8.54 -11.47
CA HIS A 395 15.35 7.45 -11.89
C HIS A 395 15.75 7.64 -13.35
N ALA A 396 16.90 8.28 -13.51
CA ALA A 396 17.65 8.38 -14.76
C ALA A 396 17.64 7.04 -15.51
N ALA A 397 17.58 7.12 -16.84
CA ALA A 397 17.42 6.04 -17.81
C ALA A 397 18.52 4.94 -17.82
N SER A 398 19.24 4.73 -16.71
CA SER A 398 20.39 3.84 -16.59
C SER A 398 20.29 2.83 -15.42
N GLU A 399 19.21 2.80 -14.64
CA GLU A 399 19.02 1.76 -13.63
C GLU A 399 18.41 0.50 -14.26
N VAL A 400 19.08 -0.64 -14.06
CA VAL A 400 18.68 -1.93 -14.59
C VAL A 400 17.25 -2.23 -14.13
N VAL A 401 16.37 -2.48 -15.10
CA VAL A 401 14.96 -2.78 -14.87
C VAL A 401 14.83 -4.06 -14.06
N LYS A 402 14.41 -3.94 -12.79
CA LYS A 402 14.19 -5.07 -11.89
C LYS A 402 12.77 -5.57 -12.02
N MET A 403 12.61 -6.90 -12.12
CA MET A 403 11.30 -7.55 -12.24
C MET A 403 10.51 -7.41 -10.94
N GLU A 404 11.24 -7.40 -9.81
CA GLU A 404 10.72 -7.26 -8.46
C GLU A 404 9.96 -5.94 -8.29
N ASP A 405 10.51 -4.85 -8.85
CA ASP A 405 9.89 -3.53 -8.79
C ASP A 405 8.58 -3.48 -9.60
N MET A 406 8.51 -4.21 -10.73
CA MET A 406 7.27 -4.32 -11.52
C MET A 406 6.22 -5.19 -10.83
N MET A 407 6.63 -6.28 -10.19
CA MET A 407 5.73 -7.14 -9.43
C MET A 407 5.15 -6.37 -8.25
N LEU A 408 5.99 -5.65 -7.49
CA LEU A 408 5.54 -4.79 -6.40
C LEU A 408 4.57 -3.71 -6.89
N LEU A 409 4.84 -3.11 -8.05
CA LEU A 409 3.95 -2.13 -8.67
C LEU A 409 2.58 -2.74 -9.05
N VAL A 410 2.56 -3.97 -9.57
CA VAL A 410 1.31 -4.69 -9.89
C VAL A 410 0.57 -5.10 -8.62
N ASP A 411 1.25 -5.61 -7.60
CA ASP A 411 0.64 -6.00 -6.32
C ASP A 411 0.04 -4.78 -5.61
N THR A 412 0.75 -3.64 -5.65
CA THR A 412 0.22 -2.35 -5.17
C THR A 412 -1.04 -1.97 -5.94
N MET A 413 -1.07 -2.18 -7.27
CA MET A 413 -2.28 -1.95 -8.07
C MET A 413 -3.44 -2.85 -7.68
N LEU A 414 -3.17 -4.13 -7.40
CA LEU A 414 -4.17 -5.13 -7.04
C LEU A 414 -4.73 -4.89 -5.64
N GLU A 415 -3.91 -4.57 -4.64
CA GLU A 415 -4.37 -4.29 -3.27
C GLU A 415 -5.40 -3.16 -3.21
N ASN A 416 -5.20 -2.10 -4.00
CA ASN A 416 -6.14 -0.99 -4.09
C ASN A 416 -7.47 -1.33 -4.81
N THR A 417 -7.53 -2.46 -5.52
CA THR A 417 -8.80 -2.96 -6.09
C THR A 417 -9.53 -3.95 -5.18
N THR A 418 -8.85 -4.50 -4.16
CA THR A 418 -9.43 -5.48 -3.23
C THR A 418 -10.12 -4.86 -2.01
N THR A 419 -10.05 -3.54 -1.83
CA THR A 419 -10.76 -2.85 -0.75
C THR A 419 -12.21 -2.56 -1.15
N ASP A 420 -13.05 -3.57 -0.93
CA ASP A 420 -14.48 -3.48 -0.59
C ASP A 420 -15.45 -3.00 -1.69
N ASP A 421 -16.12 -3.98 -2.29
CA ASP A 421 -17.12 -3.91 -3.37
C ASP A 421 -18.49 -3.29 -2.98
N GLU A 422 -18.62 -2.54 -1.87
CA GLU A 422 -19.96 -2.15 -1.36
C GLU A 422 -20.32 -0.66 -1.47
N LYS A 423 -19.47 0.24 -1.96
CA LYS A 423 -19.90 1.62 -2.27
C LYS A 423 -19.25 2.13 -3.54
N VAL A 424 -20.06 2.25 -4.58
CA VAL A 424 -19.81 3.13 -5.74
C VAL A 424 -19.78 4.58 -5.24
N LEU A 425 -18.71 4.97 -4.57
CA LEU A 425 -18.32 6.36 -4.48
C LEU A 425 -17.53 6.62 -5.74
N ARG A 426 -18.19 7.26 -6.72
CA ARG A 426 -17.49 8.04 -7.75
C ARG A 426 -16.35 8.76 -7.04
N SER A 427 -15.11 8.38 -7.35
CA SER A 427 -13.92 9.01 -6.81
C SER A 427 -14.11 10.52 -6.97
N PRO A 428 -14.06 11.32 -5.90
CA PRO A 428 -14.35 12.73 -5.98
C PRO A 428 -13.44 13.35 -7.05
N THR A 429 -14.04 14.09 -7.97
CA THR A 429 -13.34 14.78 -9.06
C THR A 429 -12.15 15.58 -8.50
N ARG A 430 -11.06 15.72 -9.26
CA ARG A 430 -9.87 16.50 -8.84
C ARG A 430 -10.23 17.88 -8.29
N PHE A 431 -11.28 18.52 -8.83
CA PHE A 431 -11.82 19.77 -8.34
C PHE A 431 -12.43 19.67 -6.92
N THR A 432 -13.18 18.61 -6.65
CA THR A 432 -13.77 18.31 -5.34
C THR A 432 -12.70 17.99 -4.31
N LEU A 433 -11.69 17.18 -4.68
CA LEU A 433 -10.51 16.92 -3.84
C LEU A 433 -9.71 18.20 -3.58
N GLY A 434 -9.48 19.03 -4.61
CA GLY A 434 -8.83 20.33 -4.47
C GLY A 434 -9.60 21.29 -3.56
N SER A 435 -10.94 21.29 -3.65
CA SER A 435 -11.81 22.09 -2.78
C SER A 435 -11.77 21.60 -1.33
N MET A 436 -11.78 20.28 -1.10
CA MET A 436 -11.62 19.69 0.23
C MET A 436 -10.24 20.00 0.81
N LEU A 437 -9.18 19.88 0.00
CA LEU A 437 -7.80 20.21 0.39
C LEU A 437 -7.67 21.68 0.76
N SER A 438 -8.24 22.58 -0.04
CA SER A 438 -8.26 24.03 0.25
C SER A 438 -9.06 24.34 1.52
N HIS A 439 -10.16 23.63 1.75
CA HIS A 439 -10.94 23.75 2.98
C HIS A 439 -10.13 23.35 4.21
N PHE A 440 -9.40 22.21 4.18
CA PHE A 440 -8.54 21.79 5.29
C PHE A 440 -7.34 22.72 5.51
N GLN A 441 -6.76 23.25 4.42
CA GLN A 441 -5.71 24.27 4.50
C GLN A 441 -6.20 25.55 5.18
N LYS A 442 -7.43 26.00 4.90
CA LYS A 442 -8.05 27.14 5.58
C LYS A 442 -8.47 26.83 7.02
N LEU A 443 -9.01 25.63 7.29
CA LEU A 443 -9.47 25.24 8.61
C LEU A 443 -8.33 25.19 9.64
N PHE A 444 -7.14 24.79 9.19
CA PHE A 444 -5.95 24.66 10.05
C PHE A 444 -4.92 25.79 9.84
N ASP A 445 -5.21 26.79 9.01
CA ASP A 445 -4.30 27.89 8.63
C ASP A 445 -2.91 27.41 8.17
N VAL A 446 -2.88 26.52 7.17
CA VAL A 446 -1.64 25.94 6.63
C VAL A 446 -1.56 26.06 5.11
N GLY A 447 -0.40 26.51 4.61
CA GLY A 447 -0.16 26.72 3.18
C GLY A 447 0.00 25.44 2.35
N SER A 448 0.17 24.27 2.98
CA SER A 448 0.35 22.98 2.30
C SER A 448 -0.37 21.84 3.03
N LEU A 449 -0.78 20.81 2.27
CA LEU A 449 -1.39 19.60 2.84
C LEU A 449 -0.44 18.89 3.81
N SER A 450 0.87 18.91 3.53
CA SER A 450 1.89 18.35 4.41
C SER A 450 1.92 19.04 5.79
N GLY A 451 1.48 20.30 5.88
CA GLY A 451 1.36 21.03 7.13
C GLY A 451 0.08 20.74 7.92
N VAL A 452 -0.96 20.18 7.27
CA VAL A 452 -2.24 19.87 7.93
C VAL A 452 -2.06 18.81 9.00
N TYR A 453 -1.33 17.73 8.72
CA TYR A 453 -1.15 16.64 9.68
C TYR A 453 -0.34 17.06 10.93
N PRO A 454 0.81 17.76 10.79
CA PRO A 454 1.53 18.33 11.92
C PRO A 454 0.66 19.31 12.73
N ARG A 455 -0.08 20.20 12.05
CA ARG A 455 -0.93 21.20 12.72
C ARG A 455 -2.11 20.56 13.44
N MET A 456 -2.71 19.53 12.85
CA MET A 456 -3.77 18.75 13.45
C MET A 456 -3.28 18.01 14.71
N ASN A 457 -2.11 17.37 14.64
CA ASN A 457 -1.49 16.77 15.82
C ASN A 457 -1.19 17.79 16.91
N GLU A 458 -0.71 18.97 16.55
CA GLU A 458 -0.48 20.07 17.50
C GLU A 458 -1.79 20.51 18.18
N VAL A 459 -2.89 20.63 17.42
CA VAL A 459 -4.21 20.95 17.97
C VAL A 459 -4.69 19.82 18.91
N TYR A 460 -4.52 18.56 18.55
CA TYR A 460 -4.90 17.43 19.42
C TYR A 460 -4.04 17.36 20.68
N SER A 461 -2.74 17.59 20.59
CA SER A 461 -1.85 17.67 21.75
C SER A 461 -2.25 18.82 22.66
N ARG A 462 -2.44 20.04 22.13
CA ARG A 462 -2.87 21.21 22.91
C ARG A 462 -4.26 21.03 23.52
N LEU A 463 -5.19 20.40 22.80
CA LEU A 463 -6.52 20.09 23.32
C LEU A 463 -6.45 19.03 24.43
N GLY A 464 -5.60 18.01 24.26
CA GLY A 464 -5.33 17.01 25.28
C GLY A 464 -4.72 17.63 26.54
N GLU A 465 -3.71 18.49 26.38
CA GLU A 465 -3.09 19.26 27.45
C GLU A 465 -4.11 20.16 28.14
N ALA A 466 -4.87 20.96 27.40
CA ALA A 466 -5.90 21.84 27.96
C ALA A 466 -6.98 21.06 28.70
N THR A 467 -7.44 19.93 28.15
CA THR A 467 -8.43 19.06 28.80
C THR A 467 -7.87 18.45 30.07
N ASN A 468 -6.59 18.06 30.07
CA ASN A 468 -5.91 17.52 31.24
C ASN A 468 -5.69 18.58 32.31
N THR A 469 -5.22 19.77 31.95
CA THR A 469 -5.10 20.92 32.85
C THR A 469 -6.46 21.28 33.45
N MET A 470 -7.51 21.31 32.64
CA MET A 470 -8.87 21.56 33.11
C MET A 470 -9.43 20.46 34.02
N ARG A 471 -8.99 19.21 33.86
CA ARG A 471 -9.32 18.11 34.77
C ARG A 471 -8.57 18.29 36.09
N ASN A 472 -7.26 18.51 36.04
CA ASN A 472 -6.42 18.74 37.21
C ASN A 472 -6.91 19.95 38.03
N LEU A 473 -7.29 21.06 37.37
CA LEU A 473 -7.85 22.22 38.05
C LEU A 473 -9.20 21.91 38.70
N ARG A 474 -10.06 21.09 38.06
CA ARG A 474 -11.30 20.63 38.70
C ARG A 474 -11.02 19.77 39.92
N ASP A 475 -10.05 18.86 39.82
CA ASP A 475 -9.69 17.97 40.93
C ASP A 475 -9.12 18.77 42.12
N VAL A 476 -8.22 19.72 41.85
CA VAL A 476 -7.64 20.62 42.87
C VAL A 476 -8.71 21.50 43.52
N LEU A 477 -9.65 22.02 42.73
CA LEU A 477 -10.75 22.84 43.22
C LEU A 477 -11.96 22.02 43.73
N GLN A 478 -11.87 20.69 43.68
CA GLN A 478 -12.93 19.74 44.01
C GLN A 478 -14.28 20.04 43.34
N LEU A 479 -14.23 20.48 42.07
CA LEU A 479 -15.40 20.78 41.26
C LEU A 479 -15.84 19.52 40.49
N ASP A 480 -17.15 19.31 40.35
CA ASP A 480 -17.69 18.20 39.56
C ASP A 480 -17.20 18.29 38.09
N SER A 481 -16.85 17.13 37.52
CA SER A 481 -16.57 16.90 36.10
C SER A 481 -17.58 17.52 35.13
N ARG A 482 -18.82 17.73 35.57
CA ARG A 482 -19.92 18.33 34.78
C ARG A 482 -19.88 19.86 34.72
N VAL A 483 -19.04 20.52 35.52
CA VAL A 483 -18.95 21.98 35.57
C VAL A 483 -18.30 22.52 34.28
N PRO A 484 -18.92 23.52 33.60
CA PRO A 484 -18.39 24.06 32.36
C PRO A 484 -17.01 24.71 32.55
N PRO A 485 -16.10 24.63 31.57
CA PRO A 485 -14.73 25.14 31.69
C PRO A 485 -14.64 26.62 32.11
N ALA A 486 -15.57 27.46 31.66
CA ALA A 486 -15.60 28.88 32.00
C ALA A 486 -15.78 29.14 33.51
N GLU A 487 -16.59 28.32 34.19
CA GLU A 487 -16.82 28.46 35.62
C GLU A 487 -15.59 28.02 36.43
N VAL A 488 -14.89 26.98 36.00
CA VAL A 488 -13.62 26.55 36.63
C VAL A 488 -12.59 27.68 36.55
N VAL A 489 -12.46 28.32 35.39
CA VAL A 489 -11.55 29.46 35.20
C VAL A 489 -11.96 30.66 36.04
N ASN A 490 -13.25 30.97 36.15
CA ASN A 490 -13.75 32.03 37.02
C ASN A 490 -13.47 31.75 38.50
N ARG A 491 -13.56 30.49 38.94
CA ARG A 491 -13.19 30.08 40.31
C ARG A 491 -11.70 30.25 40.56
N VAL A 492 -10.84 29.84 39.62
CA VAL A 492 -9.40 30.11 39.69
C VAL A 492 -9.14 31.62 39.76
N ALA A 493 -9.77 32.42 38.89
CA ALA A 493 -9.63 33.87 38.89
C ALA A 493 -10.09 34.50 40.21
N SER A 494 -11.16 33.99 40.83
CA SER A 494 -11.64 34.45 42.13
C SER A 494 -10.70 34.09 43.29
N LEU A 495 -10.05 32.92 43.23
CA LEU A 495 -9.05 32.50 44.22
C LEU A 495 -7.76 33.33 44.10
N VAL A 496 -7.32 33.60 42.87
CA VAL A 496 -6.16 34.48 42.61
C VAL A 496 -6.45 35.92 43.00
N SER A 497 -7.70 36.35 42.89
CA SER A 497 -8.14 37.70 43.31
C SER A 497 -8.47 37.79 44.81
N SER A 498 -8.56 36.65 45.52
CA SER A 498 -8.79 36.62 46.96
C SER A 498 -7.46 36.75 47.70
N ALA A 499 -7.17 37.96 48.18
CA ALA A 499 -5.94 38.32 48.88
C ALA A 499 -5.66 37.52 50.18
N GLU A 500 -6.64 36.74 50.67
CA GLU A 500 -6.48 35.94 51.90
C GLU A 500 -5.58 34.70 51.70
N HIS A 501 -5.46 34.18 50.48
CA HIS A 501 -4.68 32.95 50.20
C HIS A 501 -3.25 33.24 49.73
N THR A 502 -2.96 34.48 49.29
CA THR A 502 -1.59 34.92 49.00
C THR A 502 -0.77 35.12 50.27
N ALA A 503 -1.40 35.44 51.41
CA ALA A 503 -0.72 35.55 52.69
C ALA A 503 -0.19 34.20 53.22
N GLY A 504 -0.94 33.11 53.03
CA GLY A 504 -0.51 31.76 53.45
C GLY A 504 0.62 31.16 52.60
N LEU A 505 0.74 31.56 51.33
CA LEU A 505 1.83 31.10 50.46
C LEU A 505 3.17 31.79 50.81
N HIS A 506 3.10 33.04 51.27
CA HIS A 506 4.25 33.75 51.83
C HIS A 506 4.72 33.18 53.18
N ASP A 507 3.81 32.59 53.96
CA ASP A 507 4.13 31.98 55.27
C ASP A 507 4.78 30.58 55.14
N VAL A 508 4.45 29.82 54.08
CA VAL A 508 5.06 28.51 53.78
C VAL A 508 6.45 28.65 53.16
N LEU A 509 6.69 29.72 52.41
CA LEU A 509 8.02 30.13 51.92
C LEU A 509 8.66 31.15 52.87
N GLY A 510 8.53 30.95 54.19
CA GLY A 510 9.02 31.88 55.19
C GLY A 510 10.51 32.21 55.00
N ASP A 511 10.80 33.51 54.79
CA ASP A 511 12.08 34.24 54.75
C ASP A 511 13.31 33.60 54.07
N ALA A 512 13.20 32.41 53.48
CA ALA A 512 14.26 31.75 52.76
C ALA A 512 14.05 31.94 51.26
N ASP A 513 14.82 32.87 50.70
CA ASP A 513 14.93 33.09 49.26
C ASP A 513 15.20 31.76 48.55
N ILE A 514 14.59 31.54 47.37
CA ILE A 514 14.74 30.29 46.60
C ILE A 514 16.24 30.02 46.32
N ASP A 515 17.04 31.08 46.17
CA ASP A 515 18.49 30.99 46.01
C ASP A 515 19.19 30.46 47.27
N SER A 516 18.71 30.79 48.47
CA SER A 516 19.20 30.22 49.74
C SER A 516 18.89 28.72 49.84
N ILE A 517 17.71 28.29 49.36
CA ILE A 517 17.36 26.86 49.29
C ILE A 517 18.26 26.14 48.26
N ILE A 518 18.50 26.74 47.09
CA ILE A 518 19.39 26.17 46.07
C ILE A 518 20.83 26.07 46.59
N VAL A 519 21.32 27.08 47.33
CA VAL A 519 22.64 27.04 47.96
C VAL A 519 22.71 25.94 49.02
N LYS A 520 21.69 25.80 49.87
CA LYS A 520 21.65 24.71 50.87
C LYS A 520 21.56 23.32 50.23
N VAL A 521 20.83 23.17 49.12
CA VAL A 521 20.77 21.90 48.37
C VAL A 521 22.11 21.60 47.72
N LYS A 522 22.80 22.59 47.12
CA LYS A 522 24.16 22.40 46.59
C LYS A 522 25.16 22.05 47.68
N GLN A 523 25.10 22.71 48.84
CA GLN A 523 25.94 22.37 49.98
C GLN A 523 25.66 20.96 50.50
N HIS A 524 24.40 20.51 50.43
CA HIS A 524 24.03 19.15 50.77
C HIS A 524 24.58 18.13 49.75
N GLU A 525 24.60 18.45 48.45
CA GLU A 525 25.20 17.59 47.41
C GLU A 525 26.73 17.48 47.55
N GLU A 526 27.42 18.49 48.06
CA GLU A 526 28.86 18.41 48.33
C GLU A 526 29.18 17.71 49.67
N PHE A 527 28.38 17.98 50.71
CA PHE A 527 28.62 17.43 52.05
C PHE A 527 28.30 15.94 52.12
N PHE A 528 27.20 15.47 51.52
CA PHE A 528 26.77 14.08 51.69
C PHE A 528 27.77 13.05 51.17
N PRO A 529 28.39 13.21 49.99
CA PRO A 529 29.42 12.29 49.51
C PRO A 529 30.63 12.23 50.44
N ALA A 530 31.16 13.40 50.85
CA ALA A 530 32.30 13.46 51.76
C ALA A 530 31.98 12.87 53.15
N PHE A 531 30.77 13.11 53.65
CA PHE A 531 30.28 12.52 54.89
C PHE A 531 30.09 11.00 54.75
N HIS A 532 29.55 10.54 53.62
CA HIS A 532 29.34 9.12 53.35
C HIS A 532 30.68 8.36 53.27
N ASP A 533 31.67 8.92 52.57
CA ASP A 533 33.01 8.36 52.48
C ASP A 533 33.67 8.26 53.87
N LEU A 534 33.57 9.33 54.67
CA LEU A 534 34.06 9.32 56.05
C LEU A 534 33.37 8.25 56.91
N ILE A 535 32.06 8.10 56.78
CA ILE A 535 31.31 7.07 57.51
C ILE A 535 31.73 5.67 57.07
N LEU A 536 31.93 5.44 55.77
CA LEU A 536 32.40 4.15 55.25
C LEU A 536 33.80 3.82 55.78
N ASP A 537 34.70 4.80 55.85
CA ASP A 537 36.04 4.61 56.44
C ASP A 537 35.96 4.27 57.94
N ILE A 538 35.09 4.94 58.69
CA ILE A 538 34.87 4.65 60.11
C ILE A 538 34.29 3.24 60.30
N LEU A 539 33.30 2.85 59.49
CA LEU A 539 32.71 1.51 59.49
C LEU A 539 33.75 0.44 59.19
N HIS A 540 34.60 0.67 58.18
CA HIS A 540 35.66 -0.25 57.81
C HIS A 540 36.73 -0.36 58.91
N THR A 541 37.13 0.76 59.50
CA THR A 541 38.15 0.80 60.57
C THR A 541 37.67 0.10 61.84
N LEU A 542 36.39 0.24 62.19
CA LEU A 542 35.79 -0.41 63.36
C LEU A 542 35.30 -1.84 63.07
N GLY A 543 35.27 -2.26 61.80
CA GLY A 543 34.77 -3.58 61.38
C GLY A 543 33.26 -3.74 61.47
N VAL A 544 32.52 -2.64 61.40
CA VAL A 544 31.08 -2.56 61.64
C VAL A 544 30.32 -2.36 60.32
N ARG A 545 29.11 -2.92 60.20
CA ARG A 545 28.34 -2.93 58.93
C ARG A 545 27.25 -1.87 58.82
N HIS A 546 26.78 -1.32 59.95
CA HIS A 546 25.70 -0.34 59.99
C HIS A 546 26.10 0.91 60.76
N LEU A 547 25.61 2.08 60.31
CA LEU A 547 25.91 3.38 60.91
C LEU A 547 25.57 3.43 62.42
N ASP A 548 24.46 2.81 62.81
CA ASP A 548 23.96 2.79 64.19
C ASP A 548 24.87 2.03 65.16
N ASP A 549 25.71 1.13 64.62
CA ASP A 549 26.61 0.27 65.38
C ASP A 549 27.99 0.93 65.60
N ILE A 550 28.27 2.09 64.97
CA ILE A 550 29.53 2.84 65.11
C ILE A 550 29.73 3.34 66.55
N LEU A 551 28.70 3.97 67.13
CA LEU A 551 28.78 4.52 68.50
C LEU A 551 28.95 3.43 69.57
N PRO A 552 28.21 2.29 69.51
CA PRO A 552 28.47 1.14 70.37
C PRO A 552 29.90 0.60 70.25
N ALA A 553 30.43 0.44 69.04
CA ALA A 553 31.77 -0.10 68.81
C ALA A 553 32.88 0.82 69.36
N LEU A 554 32.73 2.14 69.18
CA LEU A 554 33.64 3.13 69.79
C LEU A 554 33.59 3.12 71.33
N ARG A 555 32.40 2.92 71.91
CA ARG A 555 32.25 2.81 73.37
C ARG A 555 32.91 1.55 73.92
N SER A 556 32.84 0.42 73.20
CA SER A 556 33.57 -0.80 73.59
C SER A 556 35.09 -0.63 73.51
N LEU A 557 35.61 0.06 72.50
CA LEU A 557 37.04 0.37 72.39
C LEU A 557 37.54 1.25 73.54
N LYS A 558 36.74 2.25 73.96
CA LYS A 558 37.05 3.13 75.10
C LYS A 558 37.04 2.43 76.47
N HIS A 559 36.54 1.21 76.57
CA HIS A 559 36.57 0.41 77.81
C HIS A 559 37.72 -0.60 77.84
N THR A 560 38.63 -0.54 76.86
CA THR A 560 39.80 -1.43 76.75
C THR A 560 41.13 -0.72 77.05
N ASP A 561 41.07 0.46 77.70
CA ASP A 561 42.19 1.14 78.36
C ASP A 561 41.89 1.35 79.86
#